data_AF-A0A379FI91-F1
#
_entry.id   AF-A0A379FI91-F1
#
_cell.length_a   1.000
_cell.length_b   1.000
_cell.length_c   1.000
_cell.angle_alpha   90.00
_cell.angle_beta   90.00
_cell.angle_gamma   90.00
#
_symmetry.space_group_name_H-M   'P 1'
#
loop_
_entity.id
_entity.type
_entity.pdbx_description
1 polymer ?
#
loop_
_entity_poly.entity_id
_entity_poly.type
_entity_poly.pdbx_seq_one_letter_code
_entity_poly.pdbx_strand_id
1 'polypeptide(L)'
;MKKILLLLIIAPLLISCSSKPTKTFEPDYSKDTNAFDILMGQFANNIEMIWGMQEVLIAGPKDYVKYTDAYRTRSHINFEAGTITIETLGGDAPQFQLHKAIVTTLLMGEDPGSIDLYSDVNNIPHSTEPFFIRTST
;
A
#
# COMPACT_ATOMS: atom_id res chain seq x y z
N MET A 1 39.46 19.24 -59.51
CA MET A 1 38.33 19.83 -58.76
C MET A 1 37.14 18.85 -58.62
N LYS A 2 37.39 17.55 -58.37
CA LYS A 2 36.34 16.50 -58.36
C LYS A 2 36.17 15.81 -56.99
N LYS A 3 37.13 15.98 -56.08
CA LYS A 3 37.08 15.47 -54.69
C LYS A 3 36.37 16.42 -53.71
N ILE A 4 36.28 17.72 -54.03
CA ILE A 4 35.59 18.72 -53.21
C ILE A 4 34.07 18.64 -53.38
N LEU A 5 33.59 18.25 -54.57
CA LEU A 5 32.17 18.08 -54.85
C LEU A 5 31.55 16.89 -54.11
N LEU A 6 32.34 15.87 -53.77
CA LEU A 6 31.87 14.67 -53.08
C LEU A 6 31.66 14.90 -51.56
N LEU A 7 32.37 15.89 -50.97
CA LEU A 7 32.24 16.24 -49.56
C LEU A 7 30.97 17.04 -49.24
N LEU A 8 30.40 17.76 -50.22
CA LEU A 8 29.18 18.55 -50.04
C LEU A 8 27.89 17.71 -50.04
N ILE A 9 27.93 16.48 -50.56
CA ILE A 9 26.75 15.60 -50.65
C ILE A 9 26.57 14.75 -49.38
N ILE A 10 27.63 14.54 -48.59
CA ILE A 10 27.59 13.72 -47.36
C ILE A 10 27.27 14.57 -46.12
N ALA A 11 27.48 15.89 -46.18
CA ALA A 11 27.24 16.81 -45.07
C ALA A 11 25.79 16.85 -44.53
N PRO A 12 24.70 16.71 -45.33
CA PRO A 12 23.35 16.80 -44.78
C PRO A 12 22.90 15.50 -44.08
N LEU A 13 23.66 14.40 -44.19
CA LEU A 13 23.31 13.14 -43.51
C LEU A 13 23.72 13.10 -42.03
N LEU A 14 24.57 14.03 -41.58
CA LEU A 14 25.08 14.09 -40.21
C LEU A 14 24.32 15.09 -39.30
N ILE A 15 23.27 15.74 -39.82
CA ILE A 15 22.46 16.71 -39.05
C ILE A 15 21.18 16.06 -38.49
N SER A 16 20.95 14.77 -38.72
CA SER A 16 19.88 14.03 -38.02
C SER A 16 20.30 13.68 -36.59
N CYS A 17 20.56 14.72 -35.79
CA CYS A 17 20.46 14.62 -34.34
C CYS A 17 18.98 14.42 -34.02
N SER A 18 18.64 13.17 -33.68
CA SER A 18 17.38 12.80 -33.05
C SER A 18 17.19 13.65 -31.81
N SER A 19 16.47 14.77 -31.94
CA SER A 19 15.94 15.51 -30.82
C SER A 19 14.96 14.59 -30.12
N LYS A 20 15.39 13.96 -29.03
CA LYS A 20 14.45 13.30 -28.11
C LYS A 20 13.43 14.37 -27.73
N PRO A 21 12.13 14.17 -27.98
CA PRO A 21 11.14 15.12 -27.50
C PRO A 21 11.35 15.22 -26.00
N THR A 22 11.51 16.45 -25.50
CA THR A 22 11.48 16.73 -24.08
C THR A 22 10.12 16.23 -23.61
N LYS A 23 10.07 15.03 -23.03
CA LYS A 23 8.84 14.49 -22.48
C LYS A 23 8.49 15.38 -21.30
N THR A 24 7.57 16.32 -21.52
CA THR A 24 6.78 16.90 -20.45
C THR A 24 6.22 15.72 -19.68
N PHE A 25 6.60 15.59 -18.42
CA PHE A 25 6.10 14.53 -17.55
C PHE A 25 4.66 14.88 -17.21
N GLU A 26 3.73 14.47 -18.08
CA GLU A 26 2.32 14.38 -17.75
C GLU A 26 2.16 13.08 -16.94
N PRO A 27 1.83 13.13 -15.64
CA PRO A 27 1.65 11.92 -14.87
C PRO A 27 0.43 11.15 -15.39
N ASP A 28 0.69 9.97 -15.96
CA ASP A 28 -0.34 9.01 -16.34
C ASP A 28 -0.68 8.13 -15.14
N TYR A 29 -1.66 8.55 -14.35
CA TYR A 29 -2.11 7.83 -13.16
C TYR A 29 -2.81 6.50 -13.47
N SER A 30 -3.16 6.23 -14.73
CA SER A 30 -3.93 5.02 -15.09
C SER A 30 -3.18 3.73 -14.78
N LYS A 31 -1.86 3.74 -14.89
CA LYS A 31 -1.02 2.59 -14.55
C LYS A 31 -1.05 2.30 -13.06
N ASP A 32 -0.98 3.34 -12.23
CA ASP A 32 -0.94 3.22 -10.78
C ASP A 32 -2.29 2.77 -10.22
N THR A 33 -3.40 3.27 -10.77
CA THR A 33 -4.75 2.81 -10.39
C THR A 33 -4.96 1.34 -10.77
N ASN A 34 -4.57 0.93 -11.97
CA ASN A 34 -4.69 -0.47 -12.39
C ASN A 34 -3.84 -1.42 -11.53
N ALA A 35 -2.62 -1.00 -11.16
CA ALA A 35 -1.78 -1.79 -10.28
C ALA A 35 -2.37 -1.92 -8.87
N PHE A 36 -2.96 -0.83 -8.37
CA PHE A 36 -3.66 -0.82 -7.09
C PHE A 36 -4.89 -1.73 -7.11
N ASP A 37 -5.69 -1.72 -8.17
CA ASP A 37 -6.85 -2.61 -8.32
C ASP A 37 -6.45 -4.09 -8.29
N ILE A 38 -5.32 -4.43 -8.93
CA ILE A 38 -4.76 -5.80 -8.91
C ILE A 38 -4.33 -6.17 -7.48
N LEU A 39 -3.62 -5.28 -6.78
CA LEU A 39 -3.22 -5.49 -5.38
C LEU A 39 -4.43 -5.69 -4.48
N MET A 40 -5.48 -4.89 -4.66
CA MET A 40 -6.72 -5.02 -3.92
C MET A 40 -7.41 -6.36 -4.16
N GLY A 41 -7.46 -6.82 -5.41
CA GLY A 41 -7.99 -8.13 -5.75
C GLY A 41 -7.21 -9.27 -5.09
N GLN A 42 -5.88 -9.20 -5.10
CA GLN A 42 -5.01 -10.19 -4.44
C GLN A 42 -5.18 -10.17 -2.92
N PHE A 43 -5.26 -8.99 -2.33
CA PHE A 43 -5.48 -8.80 -0.89
C PHE A 43 -6.80 -9.43 -0.44
N ALA A 44 -7.91 -9.10 -1.12
CA ALA A 44 -9.22 -9.66 -0.83
C ALA A 44 -9.22 -11.20 -0.98
N ASN A 45 -8.57 -11.72 -2.02
CA ASN A 45 -8.49 -13.16 -2.25
C ASN A 45 -7.68 -13.88 -1.16
N ASN A 46 -6.57 -13.30 -0.68
CA ASN A 46 -5.78 -13.88 0.42
C ASN A 46 -6.61 -13.99 1.71
N ILE A 47 -7.43 -12.98 2.01
CA ILE A 47 -8.33 -13.00 3.17
C ILE A 47 -9.41 -14.07 2.98
N GLU A 48 -10.07 -14.09 1.82
CA GLU A 48 -11.12 -15.06 1.49
C GLU A 48 -10.64 -16.50 1.66
N MET A 49 -9.42 -16.83 1.21
CA MET A 49 -8.86 -18.18 1.33
C MET A 49 -8.71 -18.67 2.78
N ILE A 50 -8.60 -17.76 3.76
CA ILE A 50 -8.38 -18.09 5.17
C ILE A 50 -9.66 -17.96 5.99
N TRP A 51 -10.41 -16.88 5.79
CA TRP A 51 -11.59 -16.53 6.60
C TRP A 51 -12.91 -16.98 5.96
N GLY A 52 -12.91 -17.17 4.64
CA GLY A 52 -14.12 -17.43 3.86
C GLY A 52 -14.75 -16.15 3.32
N MET A 53 -15.55 -16.30 2.25
CA MET A 53 -16.14 -15.19 1.50
C MET A 53 -17.04 -14.27 2.34
N GLN A 54 -17.74 -14.80 3.34
CA GLN A 54 -18.62 -14.00 4.21
C GLN A 54 -17.85 -13.17 5.25
N GLU A 55 -16.56 -13.43 5.44
CA GLU A 55 -15.72 -12.83 6.47
C GLU A 55 -14.62 -11.92 5.90
N VAL A 56 -14.70 -11.60 4.60
CA VAL A 56 -13.81 -10.61 3.97
C VAL A 56 -14.16 -9.23 4.52
N LEU A 57 -13.26 -8.67 5.33
CA LEU A 57 -13.39 -7.34 5.92
C LEU A 57 -12.25 -6.47 5.42
N ILE A 58 -12.55 -5.30 4.87
CA ILE A 58 -11.57 -4.39 4.26
C ILE A 58 -11.70 -3.02 4.94
N ALA A 59 -10.59 -2.30 5.04
CA ALA A 59 -10.59 -0.94 5.56
C ALA A 59 -11.52 -0.04 4.74
N GLY A 60 -12.17 0.91 5.41
CA GLY A 60 -13.08 1.86 4.80
C GLY A 60 -12.96 3.25 5.43
N PRO A 61 -13.75 4.24 4.98
CA PRO A 61 -13.64 5.61 5.48
C PRO A 61 -13.86 5.76 6.99
N LYS A 62 -14.57 4.82 7.62
CA LYS A 62 -14.90 4.81 9.05
C LYS A 62 -14.51 3.51 9.75
N ASP A 63 -13.73 2.67 9.07
CA ASP A 63 -13.30 1.38 9.56
C ASP A 63 -11.80 1.23 9.30
N TYR A 64 -10.99 1.23 10.35
CA TYR A 64 -9.62 0.75 10.23
C TYR A 64 -9.64 -0.77 10.27
N VAL A 65 -9.01 -1.41 9.29
CA VAL A 65 -8.84 -2.86 9.28
C VAL A 65 -7.41 -3.15 8.87
N LYS A 66 -6.67 -3.86 9.72
CA LYS A 66 -5.30 -4.28 9.43
C LYS A 66 -5.13 -5.76 9.70
N TYR A 67 -4.64 -6.46 8.69
CA TYR A 67 -4.26 -7.87 8.79
C TYR A 67 -2.77 -7.99 9.13
N THR A 68 -2.44 -9.02 9.91
CA THR A 68 -1.07 -9.44 10.23
C THR A 68 -0.99 -10.96 10.32
N ASP A 69 0.22 -11.48 10.56
CA ASP A 69 0.49 -12.89 10.80
C ASP A 69 -0.02 -13.79 9.65
N ALA A 70 0.37 -13.46 8.41
CA ALA A 70 -0.09 -14.16 7.20
C ALA A 70 -1.62 -14.16 7.06
N TYR A 71 -2.22 -12.98 7.23
CA TYR A 71 -3.68 -12.73 7.17
C TYR A 71 -4.50 -13.44 8.26
N ARG A 72 -3.87 -14.10 9.24
CA ARG A 72 -4.60 -14.87 10.26
C ARG A 72 -5.10 -14.03 11.42
N THR A 73 -4.52 -12.85 11.64
CA THR A 73 -4.93 -11.94 12.71
C THR A 73 -5.43 -10.65 12.07
N ARG A 74 -6.59 -10.14 12.49
CA ARG A 74 -7.12 -8.84 12.06
C ARG A 74 -7.41 -7.92 13.24
N SER A 75 -7.06 -6.66 13.09
CA SER A 75 -7.40 -5.58 14.02
C SER A 75 -8.40 -4.65 13.34
N HIS A 76 -9.62 -4.58 13.87
CA HIS A 76 -10.71 -3.75 13.35
C HIS A 76 -11.08 -2.67 14.36
N ILE A 77 -11.06 -1.41 13.93
CA ILE A 77 -11.59 -0.29 14.70
C ILE A 77 -12.75 0.29 13.91
N ASN A 78 -13.94 0.24 14.51
CA ASN A 78 -15.10 0.91 13.97
C ASN A 78 -15.24 2.27 14.65
N PHE A 79 -14.98 3.35 13.90
CA PHE A 79 -14.96 4.70 14.46
C PHE A 79 -16.36 5.23 14.78
N GLU A 80 -17.43 4.71 14.15
CA GLU A 80 -18.81 5.12 14.44
C GLU A 80 -19.35 4.49 15.72
N ALA A 81 -19.11 3.19 15.89
CA ALA A 81 -19.53 2.42 17.06
C ALA A 81 -18.60 2.62 18.26
N GLY A 82 -17.38 3.11 18.04
CA GLY A 82 -16.37 3.28 19.08
C GLY A 82 -15.84 1.93 19.61
N THR A 83 -15.77 0.92 18.75
CA THR A 83 -15.36 -0.45 19.13
C THR A 83 -14.04 -0.84 18.50
N ILE A 84 -13.22 -1.58 19.26
CA ILE A 84 -12.02 -2.24 18.76
C ILE A 84 -12.21 -3.75 18.89
N THR A 85 -12.13 -4.45 17.78
CA THR A 85 -12.28 -5.91 17.68
C THR A 85 -10.99 -6.50 17.14
N ILE A 86 -10.37 -7.39 17.91
CA ILE A 86 -9.13 -8.09 17.51
C ILE A 86 -9.44 -9.58 17.44
N GLU A 87 -9.19 -10.19 16.28
CA GLU A 87 -9.55 -11.59 16.01
C GLU A 87 -8.38 -12.34 15.41
N THR A 88 -8.29 -13.64 15.67
CA THR A 88 -7.29 -14.50 15.05
C THR A 88 -7.82 -15.89 14.74
N LEU A 89 -7.41 -16.44 13.60
CA LEU A 89 -7.56 -17.84 13.20
C LEU A 89 -6.22 -18.61 13.24
N GLY A 90 -5.21 -18.09 13.94
CA GLY A 90 -3.92 -18.77 14.08
C GLY A 90 -3.98 -19.91 15.09
N GLY A 91 -3.57 -21.11 14.66
CA GLY A 91 -3.66 -22.34 15.47
C GLY A 91 -2.54 -22.52 16.49
N ASP A 92 -1.33 -22.02 16.20
CA ASP A 92 -0.15 -22.37 16.99
C ASP A 92 -0.08 -21.63 18.34
N ALA A 93 -0.46 -20.35 18.37
CA ALA A 93 -0.38 -19.51 19.57
C ALA A 93 -1.39 -18.34 19.54
N PRO A 94 -2.72 -18.60 19.52
CA PRO A 94 -3.74 -17.57 19.33
C PRO A 94 -3.69 -16.47 20.41
N GLN A 95 -3.42 -16.83 21.66
CA GLN A 95 -3.32 -15.86 22.76
C GLN A 95 -2.16 -14.89 22.57
N PHE A 96 -1.01 -15.37 22.08
CA PHE A 96 0.16 -14.53 21.82
C PHE A 96 -0.11 -13.58 20.64
N GLN A 97 -0.73 -14.08 19.57
CA GLN A 97 -1.11 -13.27 18.41
C GLN A 97 -2.09 -12.16 18.78
N LEU A 98 -3.14 -12.49 19.54
CA LEU A 98 -4.10 -11.50 20.06
C LEU A 98 -3.41 -10.48 20.95
N HIS A 99 -2.57 -10.91 21.89
CA HIS A 99 -1.84 -10.00 22.77
C HIS A 99 -0.95 -9.03 21.98
N LYS A 100 -0.18 -9.54 21.02
CA LYS A 100 0.67 -8.73 20.14
C LYS A 100 -0.18 -7.71 19.36
N ALA A 101 -1.27 -8.15 18.74
CA ALA A 101 -2.15 -7.28 17.96
C ALA A 101 -2.84 -6.21 18.82
N ILE A 102 -3.28 -6.55 20.04
CA ILE A 102 -3.82 -5.58 21.00
C ILE A 102 -2.79 -4.51 21.34
N VAL A 103 -1.57 -4.91 21.75
CA VAL A 103 -0.52 -3.96 22.13
C VAL A 103 -0.16 -3.04 20.96
N THR A 104 0.04 -3.62 19.77
CA THR A 104 0.39 -2.86 18.58
C THR A 104 -0.74 -1.90 18.16
N THR A 105 -2.01 -2.32 18.23
CA THR A 105 -3.15 -1.45 17.91
C THR A 105 -3.24 -0.28 18.91
N LEU A 106 -3.12 -0.55 20.21
CA LEU A 106 -3.25 0.48 21.23
C LEU A 106 -2.09 1.48 21.22
N LEU A 107 -0.90 1.06 20.78
CA LEU A 107 0.31 1.88 20.74
C LEU A 107 0.63 2.43 19.34
N MET A 108 -0.29 2.27 18.37
CA MET A 108 -0.05 2.71 17.00
C MET A 108 0.13 4.23 16.93
N GLY A 109 1.09 4.67 16.11
CA GLY A 109 1.29 6.09 15.81
C GLY A 109 0.15 6.70 15.00
N GLU A 110 0.14 8.03 14.94
CA GLU A 110 -0.90 8.81 14.27
C GLU A 110 -0.65 9.07 12.78
N ASP A 111 0.48 8.63 12.22
CA ASP A 111 0.82 8.82 10.80
C ASP A 111 0.23 7.70 9.93
N PRO A 112 -0.92 7.92 9.25
CA PRO A 112 -1.52 6.91 8.39
C PRO A 112 -0.71 6.68 7.11
N GLY A 113 0.14 7.63 6.68
CA GLY A 113 0.87 7.54 5.43
C GLY A 113 1.97 6.48 5.42
N SER A 114 2.42 6.06 6.60
CA SER A 114 3.43 5.02 6.79
C SER A 114 2.85 3.59 6.87
N ILE A 115 1.54 3.46 7.01
CA ILE A 115 0.86 2.18 7.25
C ILE A 115 0.21 1.71 5.96
N ASP A 116 0.54 0.48 5.54
CA ASP A 116 -0.11 -0.17 4.42
C ASP A 116 -1.25 -1.05 4.95
N LEU A 117 -2.49 -0.66 4.68
CA LEU A 117 -3.68 -1.40 5.14
C LEU A 117 -4.03 -2.60 4.24
N TYR A 118 -3.44 -2.68 3.05
CA TYR A 118 -3.82 -3.67 2.02
C TYR A 118 -2.76 -4.77 1.86
N SER A 119 -2.03 -5.05 2.94
CA SER A 119 -1.12 -6.18 3.09
C SER A 119 -1.11 -6.71 4.52
N ASP A 120 -0.51 -7.88 4.73
CA ASP A 120 -0.32 -8.48 6.06
C ASP A 120 1.00 -8.08 6.73
N VAL A 121 1.79 -7.19 6.09
CA VAL A 121 3.08 -6.75 6.61
C VAL A 121 2.87 -5.96 7.90
N ASN A 122 3.53 -6.38 8.98
CA ASN A 122 3.46 -5.66 10.25
C ASN A 122 4.44 -4.48 10.26
N ASN A 123 4.02 -3.36 9.67
CA ASN A 123 4.78 -2.10 9.61
C ASN A 123 4.22 -1.00 10.52
N ILE A 124 3.41 -1.38 11.53
CA ILE A 124 2.77 -0.42 12.43
C ILE A 124 3.80 0.13 13.42
N PRO A 125 4.13 1.43 13.38
CA PRO A 125 5.10 2.02 14.31
C PRO A 125 4.47 2.16 15.70
N HIS A 126 5.24 1.81 16.74
CA HIS A 126 4.88 2.14 18.11
C HIS A 126 5.24 3.61 18.39
N SER A 127 4.29 4.37 18.93
CA SER A 127 4.48 5.78 19.26
C SER A 127 4.52 6.02 20.76
N THR A 128 5.29 7.03 21.19
CA THR A 128 5.22 7.57 22.57
C THR A 128 3.96 8.39 22.80
N GLU A 129 3.32 8.84 21.73
CA GLU A 129 2.01 9.49 21.70
C GLU A 129 1.09 8.66 20.80
N PRO A 130 0.47 7.59 21.33
CA PRO A 130 -0.41 6.74 20.55
C PRO A 130 -1.66 7.49 20.08
N PHE A 131 -2.13 7.13 18.89
CA PHE A 131 -3.33 7.71 18.27
C PHE A 131 -4.53 7.81 19.23
N PHE A 132 -4.73 6.78 20.07
CA PHE A 132 -5.87 6.71 20.99
C PHE A 132 -5.71 7.49 22.30
N ILE A 133 -4.51 7.98 22.64
CA ILE A 133 -4.23 8.61 23.94
C ILE A 133 -4.45 10.13 23.92
N ARG A 134 -4.75 10.73 22.75
CA ARG A 134 -4.99 12.18 22.68
C ARG A 134 -6.26 12.58 23.42
N THR A 135 -6.10 12.93 24.69
CA THR A 135 -7.10 13.65 25.47
C THR A 135 -7.38 14.98 24.79
N SER A 136 -8.66 15.27 24.58
CA SER A 136 -9.14 16.57 24.11
C SER A 136 -8.63 17.63 25.08
N THR A 137 -7.69 18.46 24.63
CA THR A 137 -7.33 19.72 25.28
C THR A 137 -7.99 20.86 24.54
#